data_AF-A0A645DXR5-F1
#
_entry.id   AF-A0A645DXR5-F1
#
_cell.length_a   1.000
_cell.length_b   1.000
_cell.length_c   1.000
_cell.angle_alpha   90.00
_cell.angle_beta   90.00
_cell.angle_gamma   90.00
#
_symmetry.space_group_name_H-M   'P 1'
#
loop_
_entity.id
_entity.type
_entity.pdbx_description
1 polymer ?
#
loop_
_entity_poly.entity_id
_entity_poly.type
_entity_poly.pdbx_seq_one_letter_code
_entity_poly.pdbx_strand_id
1 'polypeptide(L)'
;MFGVRTVLIVTQQYHLYRAVYIAEKLGLEAWGVASDQRSYAGQDARDTREFLARNKDFFFCLLRPEPTYLGETIPISGSGALTDD
;
A
#
# COMPACT_ATOMS: atom_id res chain seq x y z
N MET A 1 10.70 -4.21 10.21
CA MET A 1 11.56 -4.18 9.00
C MET A 1 11.54 -5.57 8.37
N PHE A 2 11.20 -5.69 7.09
CA PHE A 2 10.78 -6.97 6.47
C PHE A 2 11.91 -7.85 5.92
N GLY A 3 13.20 -7.51 6.07
CA GLY A 3 14.32 -8.39 5.65
C GLY A 3 14.45 -8.67 4.14
N VAL A 4 13.70 -7.93 3.30
CA VAL A 4 13.67 -8.11 1.85
C VAL A 4 14.95 -7.55 1.21
N ARG A 5 15.51 -8.25 0.22
CA ARG A 5 16.62 -7.76 -0.62
C ARG A 5 16.18 -7.40 -2.04
N THR A 6 15.24 -8.17 -2.60
CA THR A 6 14.72 -8.00 -3.96
C THR A 6 13.20 -7.96 -3.95
N VAL A 7 12.59 -7.03 -4.70
CA VAL A 7 11.14 -6.82 -4.80
C VAL A 7 10.66 -6.84 -6.26
N LEU A 8 9.52 -7.47 -6.51
CA LEU A 8 8.77 -7.38 -7.76
C LEU A 8 7.50 -6.56 -7.52
N ILE A 9 7.33 -5.45 -8.23
CA ILE A 9 6.24 -4.50 -8.06
C ILE A 9 5.32 -4.61 -9.28
N VAL A 10 4.09 -5.04 -9.05
CA VAL A 10 3.06 -5.17 -10.10
C VAL A 10 1.94 -4.17 -9.80
N THR A 11 1.80 -3.13 -10.63
CA THR A 11 0.77 -2.08 -10.43
C THR A 11 0.49 -1.31 -11.73
N GLN A 12 -0.48 -0.40 -11.71
CA GLN A 12 -0.80 0.49 -12.83
C GLN A 12 0.42 1.34 -13.20
N GLN A 13 0.63 1.60 -14.49
CA GLN A 13 1.82 2.30 -15.00
C GLN A 13 2.07 3.64 -14.29
N TYR A 14 1.01 4.39 -13.96
CA TYR A 14 1.12 5.65 -13.22
C TYR A 14 1.76 5.51 -11.83
N HIS A 15 1.47 4.43 -11.09
CA HIS A 15 2.04 4.20 -9.77
C HIS A 15 3.38 3.46 -9.81
N LEU A 16 3.64 2.74 -10.90
CA LEU A 16 4.78 1.85 -11.02
C LEU A 16 6.11 2.60 -10.91
N TYR A 17 6.28 3.70 -11.63
CA TYR A 17 7.53 4.47 -11.62
C TYR A 17 7.89 4.99 -10.23
N ARG A 18 6.89 5.51 -9.51
CA ARG A 18 7.09 6.01 -8.15
C ARG A 18 7.45 4.88 -7.18
N ALA A 19 6.81 3.73 -7.31
CA ALA A 19 7.03 2.58 -6.44
C ALA A 19 8.44 1.99 -6.63
N VAL A 20 8.90 1.83 -7.88
CA VAL A 20 10.27 1.38 -8.18
C VAL A 20 11.30 2.36 -7.63
N TYR A 21 11.14 3.67 -7.86
CA TYR A 21 12.06 4.69 -7.35
C TYR A 21 12.19 4.66 -5.83
N ILE A 22 11.07 4.54 -5.11
CA ILE A 22 11.09 4.46 -3.64
C ILE A 22 11.83 3.19 -3.18
N ALA A 23 11.58 2.04 -3.80
CA ALA A 23 12.23 0.79 -3.46
C ALA A 23 13.76 0.86 -3.64
N GLU A 24 14.23 1.40 -4.77
CA GLU A 24 15.65 1.62 -5.02
C GLU A 24 16.28 2.58 -4.01
N LYS A 25 15.59 3.67 -3.63
CA LYS A 25 16.08 4.63 -2.63
C LYS A 25 16.13 4.06 -1.22
N LEU A 26 15.37 2.99 -0.96
CA LEU A 26 15.44 2.23 0.29
C LEU A 26 16.49 1.11 0.25
N GLY A 27 17.28 1.02 -0.83
CA GLY A 27 18.35 0.03 -0.98
C GLY A 27 17.88 -1.36 -1.39
N LEU A 28 16.67 -1.47 -1.94
CA LEU A 28 16.11 -2.71 -2.47
C LEU A 28 16.42 -2.84 -3.96
N GLU A 29 16.68 -4.05 -4.42
CA GLU A 29 16.67 -4.37 -5.85
C GLU A 29 15.21 -4.48 -6.32
N ALA A 30 14.77 -3.64 -7.25
CA ALA A 30 13.36 -3.52 -7.62
C ALA A 30 13.11 -3.78 -9.10
N TRP A 31 12.10 -4.59 -9.40
CA TRP A 31 11.62 -4.89 -10.75
C TRP A 31 10.16 -4.48 -10.88
N GLY A 32 9.79 -3.79 -11.96
CA GLY A 32 8.43 -3.27 -12.15
C GLY A 32 7.70 -3.92 -13.33
N VAL A 33 6.44 -4.30 -13.12
CA VAL A 33 5.53 -4.80 -14.19
C VAL A 33 4.26 -3.97 -14.18
N ALA A 34 3.93 -3.36 -15.32
CA ALA A 34 2.68 -2.62 -15.48
C ALA A 34 1.51 -3.60 -15.58
N SER A 35 0.51 -3.44 -14.71
CA SER A 35 -0.72 -4.22 -14.69
C SER A 35 -1.91 -3.34 -15.04
N ASP A 36 -1.84 -2.70 -16.22
CA ASP A 36 -2.90 -1.83 -16.72
C ASP A 36 -4.14 -2.66 -17.07
N GLN A 37 -4.96 -2.94 -16.05
CA GLN A 37 -6.30 -3.44 -16.27
C GLN A 37 -7.13 -2.28 -16.82
N ARG A 38 -7.86 -2.57 -17.91
CA ARG A 38 -8.82 -1.66 -18.57
C ARG A 38 -9.59 -0.82 -17.55
N SER A 39 -9.92 0.41 -17.95
CA SER A 39 -10.76 1.37 -17.20
C SER A 39 -11.74 0.65 -16.28
N TYR A 40 -11.46 0.70 -15.00
CA TYR A 40 -12.20 -0.03 -13.99
C TYR A 40 -13.61 0.54 -13.90
N ALA A 41 -14.62 -0.24 -14.27
CA ALA A 41 -16.02 0.11 -14.00
C ALA A 41 -16.20 0.36 -12.48
N GLY A 42 -16.88 1.46 -12.12
CA GLY A 42 -17.12 1.83 -10.72
C GLY A 42 -16.01 2.67 -10.06
N GLN A 43 -15.22 3.40 -10.84
CA GLN A 43 -14.26 4.39 -10.32
C GLN A 43 -14.98 5.52 -9.56
N ASP A 44 -16.11 6.02 -10.09
CA ASP A 44 -16.89 7.10 -9.44
C ASP A 44 -17.44 6.70 -8.06
N ALA A 45 -17.88 5.45 -7.91
CA ALA A 45 -18.35 4.92 -6.63
C ALA A 45 -17.21 4.80 -5.60
N ARG A 46 -16.00 4.43 -6.06
CA ARG A 46 -14.79 4.39 -5.24
C ARG A 46 -14.33 5.79 -4.84
N ASP A 47 -14.35 6.74 -5.77
CA ASP A 47 -13.96 8.13 -5.53
C ASP A 47 -14.90 8.80 -4.52
N THR A 48 -16.21 8.51 -4.61
CA THR A 48 -17.22 8.99 -3.65
C THR A 48 -16.95 8.42 -2.25
N ARG A 49 -16.69 7.12 -2.14
CA ARG A 49 -16.32 6.48 -0.87
C ARG A 49 -15.04 7.10 -0.30
N GLU A 50 -14.05 7.36 -1.14
CA GLU A 50 -12.76 7.91 -0.73
C GLU A 50 -12.84 9.38 -0.33
N PHE A 51 -13.74 10.16 -0.91
CA PHE A 51 -14.06 11.51 -0.44
C PHE A 51 -14.65 11.49 0.98
N LEU A 52 -15.60 10.60 1.25
CA LEU A 52 -16.18 10.45 2.59
C LEU A 52 -15.14 9.94 3.61
N ALA A 53 -14.30 8.99 3.21
CA ALA A 53 -13.20 8.49 4.04
C ALA A 53 -12.20 9.59 4.39
N ARG A 54 -11.78 10.42 3.43
CA ARG A 54 -10.87 11.55 3.67
C ARG A 54 -11.42 12.58 4.65
N ASN A 55 -12.71 12.90 4.56
CA ASN A 55 -13.36 13.78 5.53
C ASN A 55 -13.36 13.15 6.94
N LYS A 56 -13.70 11.86 7.05
CA LYS A 56 -13.62 11.12 8.32
C LYS A 56 -12.20 11.13 8.90
N ASP A 57 -11.20 10.88 8.06
CA ASP A 57 -9.80 10.81 8.48
C ASP A 57 -9.25 12.19 8.89
N PHE A 58 -9.72 13.29 8.28
CA PHE A 58 -9.41 14.65 8.74
C PHE A 58 -9.86 14.87 10.21
N PHE A 59 -11.07 14.44 10.55
CA PHE A 59 -11.55 14.49 11.93
C PHE A 59 -10.80 13.52 12.84
N PHE A 60 -10.45 12.33 12.35
CA PHE A 60 -9.66 11.34 13.09
C PHE A 60 -8.26 11.89 13.44
N CYS A 61 -7.58 12.55 12.50
CA CYS A 61 -6.30 13.22 12.74
C CYS A 61 -6.41 14.41 13.71
N LEU A 62 -7.52 15.15 13.67
CA LEU A 62 -7.78 16.23 14.62
C LEU A 62 -7.99 15.69 16.05
N LEU A 63 -8.71 14.58 16.17
CA LEU A 63 -9.07 13.96 17.45
C LEU A 63 -7.95 13.08 18.03
N ARG A 64 -6.95 12.70 17.23
CA ARG A 64 -5.80 11.83 17.58
C ARG A 64 -6.16 10.73 18.61
N PRO A 65 -7.14 9.86 18.32
CA PRO A 65 -7.40 8.72 19.19
C PRO A 65 -6.14 7.85 19.24
N GLU A 66 -5.89 7.20 20.38
CA GLU A 66 -4.73 6.34 20.53
C GLU A 66 -4.75 5.20 19.49
N PRO A 67 -3.62 4.94 18.81
CA PRO A 67 -3.54 3.89 17.80
C PRO A 67 -3.77 2.52 18.44
N THR A 68 -4.77 1.78 17.94
CA THR A 68 -5.23 0.50 18.51
C THR A 68 -4.22 -0.64 18.37
N TYR A 69 -3.28 -0.56 17.42
CA TYR A 69 -2.31 -1.62 17.15
C TYR A 69 -0.89 -1.04 16.95
N LEU A 70 -0.10 -1.00 18.01
CA LEU A 70 1.36 -0.94 17.92
C LEU A 70 1.87 -2.37 17.74
N GLY A 71 1.92 -2.84 16.49
CA GLY A 71 2.31 -4.21 16.17
C GLY A 71 3.83 -4.41 16.06
N GLU A 72 4.30 -5.59 16.46
CA GLU A 72 5.69 -6.03 16.30
C GLU A 72 6.10 -6.26 14.84
N THR A 73 7.41 -6.35 14.60
CA THR A 73 7.99 -6.59 13.28
C THR A 73 7.53 -7.93 12.71
N ILE A 74 6.82 -7.89 11.58
CA ILE A 74 6.38 -9.10 10.86
C ILE A 74 7.52 -9.62 9.94
N PRO A 75 8.01 -10.85 10.14
CA PRO A 75 9.01 -11.46 9.25
C PRO A 75 8.35 -12.06 7.99
N ILE A 76 8.91 -11.79 6.81
CA ILE A 76 8.39 -12.31 5.51
C ILE A 76 8.73 -13.78 5.23
N SER A 77 9.60 -14.39 6.05
CA SER A 77 10.05 -15.77 5.90
C SER A 77 9.14 -16.78 6.61
N GLY A 78 8.11 -16.30 7.32
CA GLY A 78 7.11 -17.13 8.00
C GLY A 78 5.92 -17.47 7.09
N SER A 79 5.00 -18.28 7.62
CA SER A 79 3.72 -18.56 6.96
C SER A 79 2.90 -17.27 6.83
N GLY A 80 2.37 -17.00 5.62
CA GLY A 80 1.48 -15.86 5.34
C GLY A 80 0.11 -15.93 6.02
N ALA A 81 -0.19 -17.02 6.72
CA ALA A 81 -1.43 -17.23 7.47
C ALA A 81 -1.65 -16.22 8.62
N LEU A 82 -0.65 -15.39 8.95
CA LEU A 82 -0.79 -14.29 9.91
C LEU A 82 -1.44 -13.03 9.31
N THR A 83 -1.63 -13.00 7.99
CA THR A 83 -2.26 -11.90 7.24
C THR A 83 -3.49 -12.35 6.45
N ASP A 84 -3.96 -13.58 6.69
CA ASP A 84 -5.21 -14.09 6.13
C ASP A 84 -6.38 -13.61 7.01
N ASP A 85 -7.06 -12.54 6.56
CA ASP A 85 -8.37 -12.10 7.05
C ASP A 85 -9.51 -12.72 6.23
#